data_AF-A0AAU1KAB1-F1
#
_entry.id   AF-A0AAU1KAB1-F1
#
_cell.length_a   1.000
_cell.length_b   1.000
_cell.length_c   1.000
_cell.angle_alpha   90.00
_cell.angle_beta   90.00
_cell.angle_gamma   90.00
#
_symmetry.space_group_name_H-M   'P 1'
#
loop_
_entity.id
_entity.type
_entity.pdbx_description
1 polymer ?
#
loop_
_entity_poly.entity_id
_entity_poly.type
_entity_poly.pdbx_seq_one_letter_code
_entity_poly.pdbx_strand_id
1 'polypeptide(L)'
;MKLIPIAALTLALATSLTGCGEDQAAVCSSVDDLQTSVDEVRDIDVSSSGALGDLESGLTAIGSDLSDVKSDAKTEFSSQIDTVQASFDALTESVDAAKASASAATLSAAATALSTFGSDVRTLITDVQETC
;
A
#
# COMPACT_ATOMS: atom_id res chain seq x y z
N MET A 1 43.92 -44.67 17.28
CA MET A 1 43.49 -44.33 15.91
C MET A 1 42.10 -43.71 16.04
N LYS A 2 41.76 -42.51 15.59
CA LYS A 2 42.44 -41.45 14.85
C LYS A 2 41.53 -40.21 15.03
N LEU A 3 42.10 -39.08 15.40
CA LEU A 3 41.48 -37.75 15.25
C LEU A 3 41.23 -37.51 13.75
N ILE A 4 40.17 -36.80 13.38
CA ILE A 4 40.20 -35.66 12.44
C ILE A 4 38.84 -34.89 12.52
N PRO A 5 38.89 -33.55 12.70
CA PRO A 5 37.76 -32.63 12.72
C PRO A 5 37.45 -32.12 11.29
N ILE A 6 36.21 -31.70 11.00
CA ILE A 6 35.93 -30.90 9.81
C ILE A 6 35.00 -29.76 10.17
N ALA A 7 35.60 -28.57 10.15
CA ALA A 7 34.96 -27.28 10.15
C ALA A 7 34.04 -27.13 8.92
N ALA A 8 32.87 -26.50 9.11
CA ALA A 8 32.08 -26.00 8.01
C ALA A 8 31.42 -24.67 8.40
N LEU A 9 32.17 -23.61 8.07
CA LEU A 9 31.67 -22.36 7.52
C LEU A 9 30.54 -21.64 8.28
N THR A 10 30.91 -20.90 9.32
CA THR A 10 30.17 -19.68 9.69
C THR A 10 30.39 -18.65 8.59
N LEU A 11 29.50 -18.62 7.59
CA LEU A 11 29.45 -17.60 6.57
C LEU A 11 28.80 -16.35 7.17
N ALA A 12 29.56 -15.62 7.98
CA ALA A 12 29.21 -14.28 8.41
C ALA A 12 29.36 -13.33 7.22
N LEU A 13 28.30 -13.19 6.41
CA LEU A 13 28.16 -12.05 5.50
C LEU A 13 27.85 -10.81 6.34
N ALA A 14 28.92 -10.19 6.85
CA ALA A 14 28.88 -8.79 7.23
C ALA A 14 28.94 -7.96 5.94
N THR A 15 27.82 -7.86 5.23
CA THR A 15 27.63 -6.81 4.22
C THR A 15 27.19 -5.55 4.96
N SER A 16 28.13 -4.64 5.11
CA SER A 16 27.90 -3.25 5.48
C SER A 16 26.95 -2.58 4.47
N LEU A 17 25.67 -2.50 4.82
CA LEU A 17 24.72 -1.48 4.33
C LEU A 17 24.18 -0.69 5.52
N THR A 18 25.04 -0.04 6.30
CA THR A 18 24.62 0.87 7.39
C THR A 18 24.19 2.25 6.86
N GLY A 19 23.53 2.30 5.70
CA GLY A 19 22.97 3.51 5.11
C GLY A 19 21.56 3.32 4.52
N CYS A 20 20.98 2.13 4.67
CA CYS A 20 19.66 1.77 4.13
C CYS A 20 18.74 1.17 5.21
N GLY A 21 19.01 1.41 6.51
CA GLY A 21 18.17 0.87 7.58
C GLY A 21 16.96 1.76 7.91
N GLU A 22 17.19 3.07 7.97
CA GLU A 22 16.16 4.03 8.40
C GLU A 22 15.14 4.33 7.29
N ASP A 23 15.61 4.56 6.06
CA ASP A 23 14.72 4.80 4.92
C ASP A 23 13.91 3.54 4.53
N GLN A 24 14.53 2.36 4.66
CA GLN A 24 13.84 1.09 4.43
C GLN A 24 12.76 0.87 5.50
N ALA A 25 13.10 1.08 6.78
CA ALA A 25 12.12 1.01 7.85
C ALA A 25 10.97 2.02 7.67
N ALA A 26 11.25 3.22 7.16
CA ALA A 26 10.23 4.21 6.85
C ALA A 26 9.26 3.71 5.76
N VAL A 27 9.76 3.24 4.60
CA VAL A 27 8.86 2.74 3.55
C VAL A 27 8.06 1.52 3.99
N CYS A 28 8.65 0.61 4.78
CA CYS A 28 7.93 -0.55 5.33
C CYS A 28 6.78 -0.11 6.26
N SER A 29 6.98 0.94 7.08
CA SER A 29 5.92 1.50 7.93
C SER A 29 4.83 2.17 7.08
N SER A 30 5.22 3.00 6.12
CA SER A 30 4.29 3.77 5.30
C SER A 30 3.39 2.87 4.45
N VAL A 31 3.88 1.71 3.97
CA VAL A 31 3.01 0.75 3.26
C VAL A 31 2.07 -0.04 4.19
N ASP A 32 2.43 -0.23 5.46
CA ASP A 32 1.55 -0.85 6.48
C ASP A 32 0.42 0.10 6.89
N ASP A 33 0.76 1.38 7.07
CA ASP A 33 -0.21 2.46 7.30
C ASP A 33 -1.18 2.57 6.12
N LEU A 34 -0.65 2.60 4.88
CA LEU A 34 -1.47 2.57 3.66
C LEU A 34 -2.39 1.34 3.62
N GLN A 35 -1.87 0.15 3.95
CA GLN A 35 -2.67 -1.07 3.99
C GLN A 35 -3.84 -0.94 4.96
N THR A 36 -3.57 -0.42 6.16
CA THR A 36 -4.56 -0.21 7.21
C THR A 36 -5.67 0.71 6.72
N SER A 37 -5.33 1.87 6.14
CA SER A 37 -6.32 2.82 5.61
C SER A 37 -7.16 2.22 4.46
N VAL A 38 -6.57 1.38 3.61
CA VAL A 38 -7.31 0.67 2.56
C VAL A 38 -8.30 -0.34 3.15
N ASP A 39 -7.89 -1.10 4.16
CA ASP A 39 -8.77 -2.07 4.80
C ASP A 39 -9.89 -1.39 5.59
N GLU A 40 -9.61 -0.26 6.27
CA GLU A 40 -10.62 0.58 6.91
C GLU A 40 -11.69 1.04 5.92
N VAL A 41 -11.29 1.52 4.73
CA VAL A 41 -12.24 1.94 3.68
C VAL A 41 -13.07 0.76 3.16
N ARG A 42 -12.47 -0.43 3.03
CA ARG A 42 -13.17 -1.63 2.57
C ARG A 42 -14.19 -2.16 3.58
N ASP A 43 -13.94 -1.93 4.86
CA ASP A 43 -14.81 -2.35 5.96
C ASP A 43 -15.95 -1.35 6.26
N ILE A 44 -16.02 -0.22 5.55
CA ILE A 44 -17.12 0.74 5.67
C ILE A 44 -18.44 0.07 5.29
N ASP A 45 -19.37 0.05 6.24
CA ASP A 45 -20.74 -0.36 6.00
C ASP A 45 -21.50 0.73 5.22
N VAL A 46 -21.59 0.56 3.90
CA VAL A 46 -22.31 1.46 3.00
C VAL A 46 -23.82 1.56 3.27
N SER A 47 -24.38 0.68 4.10
CA SER A 47 -25.79 0.76 4.51
C SER A 47 -26.03 1.67 5.71
N SER A 48 -24.97 2.05 6.42
CA SER A 48 -25.03 2.91 7.60
C SER A 48 -25.22 4.39 7.25
N SER A 49 -25.99 5.09 8.09
CA SER A 49 -26.14 6.54 8.00
C SER A 49 -24.82 7.21 8.41
N GLY A 50 -24.01 7.60 7.43
CA GLY A 50 -22.67 8.16 7.65
C GLY A 50 -21.63 7.67 6.65
N ALA A 51 -21.90 6.56 5.96
CA ALA A 51 -20.94 5.87 5.12
C ALA A 51 -20.25 6.75 4.06
N LEU A 52 -20.94 7.76 3.51
CA LEU A 52 -20.32 8.67 2.56
C LEU A 52 -19.25 9.56 3.21
N GLY A 53 -19.50 10.07 4.41
CA GLY A 53 -18.52 10.87 5.15
C GLY A 53 -17.36 10.03 5.65
N ASP A 54 -17.63 8.79 6.07
CA ASP A 54 -16.59 7.83 6.44
C ASP A 54 -15.71 7.48 5.23
N LEU A 55 -16.33 7.29 4.05
CA LEU A 55 -15.62 7.03 2.80
C LEU A 55 -14.75 8.22 2.37
N GLU A 56 -15.27 9.44 2.45
CA GLU A 56 -14.49 10.66 2.16
C GLU A 56 -13.29 10.80 3.10
N SER A 57 -13.48 10.49 4.39
CA SER A 57 -12.43 10.54 5.39
C SER A 57 -11.37 9.47 5.13
N GLY A 58 -11.80 8.24 4.83
CA GLY A 58 -10.89 7.15 4.51
C GLY A 58 -10.11 7.36 3.22
N LEU A 59 -10.73 7.88 2.16
CA LEU A 59 -10.01 8.27 0.94
C LEU A 59 -8.97 9.37 1.21
N THR A 60 -9.28 10.32 2.10
CA THR A 60 -8.33 11.36 2.51
C THR A 60 -7.14 10.76 3.27
N ALA A 61 -7.37 9.78 4.15
CA ALA A 61 -6.31 9.07 4.86
C ALA A 61 -5.42 8.30 3.89
N ILE A 62 -6.01 7.50 2.98
CA ILE A 62 -5.29 6.78 1.93
C ILE A 62 -4.42 7.72 1.08
N GLY A 63 -4.95 8.88 0.69
CA GLY A 63 -4.18 9.85 -0.10
C GLY A 63 -2.98 10.44 0.66
N SER A 64 -3.09 10.54 1.98
CA SER A 64 -2.00 10.98 2.86
C SER A 64 -0.93 9.88 2.98
N ASP A 65 -1.34 8.65 3.27
CA ASP A 65 -0.40 7.51 3.39
C ASP A 65 0.31 7.22 2.08
N LEU A 66 -0.38 7.34 0.94
CA LEU A 66 0.24 7.20 -0.39
C LEU A 66 1.29 8.28 -0.64
N SER A 67 1.07 9.49 -0.12
CA SER A 67 2.06 10.58 -0.21
C SER A 67 3.30 10.28 0.64
N ASP A 68 3.11 9.68 1.81
CA ASP A 68 4.20 9.26 2.69
C ASP A 68 5.00 8.10 2.06
N VAL A 69 4.32 7.09 1.52
CA VAL A 69 4.96 6.02 0.73
C VAL A 69 5.77 6.59 -0.43
N LYS A 70 5.22 7.57 -1.17
CA LYS A 70 5.93 8.23 -2.27
C LYS A 70 7.17 9.00 -1.81
N SER A 71 7.13 9.60 -0.63
CA SER A 71 8.27 10.28 -0.03
C SER A 71 9.37 9.28 0.34
N ASP A 72 9.00 8.12 0.88
CA ASP A 72 9.93 7.18 1.51
C ASP A 72 10.49 6.13 0.55
N ALA A 73 9.70 5.67 -0.41
CA ALA A 73 10.02 4.53 -1.28
C ALA A 73 11.09 4.80 -2.36
N LYS A 74 11.53 6.05 -2.54
CA LYS A 74 12.56 6.47 -3.51
C LYS A 74 12.25 5.99 -4.95
N THR A 75 13.25 6.01 -5.83
CA THR A 75 13.09 5.70 -7.27
C THR A 75 12.83 4.21 -7.55
N GLU A 76 13.12 3.32 -6.61
CA GLU A 76 13.07 1.86 -6.83
C GLU A 76 11.65 1.35 -7.06
N PHE A 77 10.67 1.91 -6.35
CA PHE A 77 9.25 1.55 -6.45
C PHE A 77 8.42 2.59 -7.24
N SER A 78 9.06 3.54 -7.92
CA SER A 78 8.35 4.69 -8.49
C SER A 78 7.27 4.29 -9.51
N SER A 79 7.50 3.22 -10.29
CA SER A 79 6.53 2.74 -11.28
C SER A 79 5.30 2.11 -10.61
N GLN A 80 5.50 1.37 -9.53
CA GLN A 80 4.42 0.81 -8.73
C GLN A 80 3.62 1.91 -8.03
N ILE A 81 4.30 2.90 -7.46
CA ILE A 81 3.65 4.05 -6.81
C ILE A 81 2.83 4.87 -7.81
N ASP A 82 3.37 5.12 -9.02
CA ASP A 82 2.62 5.81 -10.07
C ASP A 82 1.38 5.02 -10.50
N THR A 83 1.46 3.67 -10.51
CA THR A 83 0.31 2.80 -10.79
C THR A 83 -0.75 2.92 -9.69
N VAL A 84 -0.34 2.86 -8.42
CA VAL A 84 -1.23 3.01 -7.26
C VAL A 84 -1.86 4.41 -7.23
N GLN A 85 -1.11 5.47 -7.54
CA GLN A 85 -1.64 6.83 -7.66
C GLN A 85 -2.69 6.93 -8.76
N ALA A 86 -2.42 6.36 -9.93
CA ALA A 86 -3.38 6.39 -11.04
C ALA A 86 -4.69 5.65 -10.70
N SER A 87 -4.61 4.52 -10.00
CA SER A 87 -5.82 3.80 -9.57
C SER A 87 -6.53 4.48 -8.40
N PHE A 88 -5.81 5.16 -7.50
CA PHE A 88 -6.39 6.01 -6.46
C PHE A 88 -7.15 7.21 -7.03
N ASP A 89 -6.58 7.89 -8.04
CA ASP A 89 -7.23 9.01 -8.71
C ASP A 89 -8.52 8.53 -9.40
N ALA A 90 -8.47 7.39 -10.11
CA ALA A 90 -9.64 6.78 -10.75
C ALA A 90 -10.73 6.35 -9.75
N LEU A 91 -10.33 5.87 -8.57
CA LEU A 91 -11.25 5.58 -7.46
C LEU A 91 -11.94 6.84 -6.96
N THR A 92 -11.17 7.90 -6.70
CA THR A 92 -11.69 9.19 -6.23
C THR A 92 -12.69 9.77 -7.23
N GLU A 93 -12.36 9.77 -8.52
CA GLU A 93 -13.27 10.20 -9.59
C GLU A 93 -14.56 9.36 -9.63
N SER A 94 -14.45 8.04 -9.47
CA SER A 94 -15.61 7.15 -9.47
C SER A 94 -16.52 7.37 -8.25
N VAL A 95 -15.94 7.65 -7.09
CA VAL A 95 -16.67 7.99 -5.87
C VAL A 95 -17.35 9.35 -6.00
N ASP A 96 -16.68 10.35 -6.56
CA ASP A 96 -17.30 11.65 -6.82
C ASP A 96 -18.45 11.55 -7.83
N ALA A 97 -18.31 10.71 -8.86
CA ALA A 97 -19.40 10.41 -9.78
C ALA A 97 -20.60 9.72 -9.08
N ALA A 98 -20.33 8.79 -8.17
CA ALA A 98 -21.36 8.13 -7.36
C ALA A 98 -22.06 9.09 -6.39
N LYS A 99 -21.32 10.04 -5.80
CA LYS A 99 -21.88 11.11 -4.95
C LYS A 99 -22.76 12.07 -5.74
N ALA A 100 -22.32 12.47 -6.94
CA ALA A 100 -23.08 13.36 -7.81
C ALA A 100 -24.36 12.69 -8.35
N SER A 101 -24.30 11.39 -8.63
CA SER A 101 -25.44 10.61 -9.13
C SER A 101 -25.37 9.17 -8.64
N ALA A 102 -26.09 8.89 -7.55
CA ALA A 102 -26.17 7.55 -6.98
C ALA A 102 -27.02 6.64 -7.87
N SER A 103 -26.34 5.79 -8.65
CA SER A 103 -26.97 4.82 -9.56
C SER A 103 -26.22 3.49 -9.48
N ALA A 104 -26.87 2.40 -9.90
CA ALA A 104 -26.21 1.10 -9.95
C ALA A 104 -24.93 1.12 -10.81
N ALA A 105 -24.90 1.94 -11.87
CA ALA A 105 -23.74 2.06 -12.75
C ALA A 105 -22.57 2.78 -12.08
N THR A 106 -22.81 3.93 -11.43
CA THR A 106 -21.76 4.69 -10.74
C THR A 106 -21.22 3.97 -9.51
N LEU A 107 -22.09 3.28 -8.75
CA LEU A 107 -21.68 2.44 -7.63
C LEU A 107 -20.85 1.24 -8.08
N SER A 108 -21.24 0.58 -9.19
CA SER A 108 -20.46 -0.53 -9.77
C SER A 108 -19.08 -0.06 -10.26
N ALA A 109 -19.01 1.13 -10.87
CA ALA A 109 -17.74 1.74 -11.29
C ALA A 109 -16.83 2.02 -10.08
N ALA A 110 -17.36 2.62 -9.01
CA ALA A 110 -16.61 2.87 -7.78
C ALA A 110 -16.12 1.58 -7.12
N ALA A 111 -16.96 0.54 -7.03
CA ALA A 111 -16.57 -0.76 -6.50
C ALA A 111 -15.47 -1.43 -7.34
N THR A 112 -15.54 -1.32 -8.67
CA THR A 112 -14.50 -1.82 -9.58
C THR A 112 -13.18 -1.06 -9.38
N ALA A 113 -13.23 0.28 -9.32
CA ALA A 113 -12.06 1.11 -9.08
C ALA A 113 -11.40 0.80 -7.73
N LEU A 114 -12.21 0.60 -6.67
CA LEU A 114 -11.72 0.22 -5.35
C LEU A 114 -11.02 -1.15 -5.38
N SER A 115 -11.58 -2.13 -6.10
CA SER A 115 -10.96 -3.45 -6.26
C SER A 115 -9.63 -3.39 -7.02
N THR A 116 -9.54 -2.56 -8.08
CA THR A 116 -8.30 -2.33 -8.83
C THR A 116 -7.27 -1.67 -7.94
N PHE A 117 -7.62 -0.54 -7.32
CA PHE A 117 -6.75 0.19 -6.39
C PHE A 117 -6.22 -0.71 -5.27
N GLY A 118 -7.10 -1.46 -4.59
CA GLY A 118 -6.68 -2.38 -3.54
C GLY A 118 -5.79 -3.52 -4.04
N SER A 119 -5.88 -3.90 -5.32
CA SER A 119 -4.96 -4.89 -5.90
C SER A 119 -3.58 -4.29 -6.17
N ASP A 120 -3.53 -3.07 -6.72
CA ASP A 120 -2.28 -2.36 -6.97
C ASP A 120 -1.54 -2.06 -5.66
N VAL A 121 -2.27 -1.65 -4.62
CA VAL A 121 -1.72 -1.45 -3.26
C VAL A 121 -1.14 -2.75 -2.71
N ARG A 122 -1.84 -3.89 -2.84
CA ARG A 122 -1.31 -5.19 -2.41
C ARG A 122 -0.04 -5.59 -3.16
N THR A 123 0.04 -5.31 -4.46
CA THR A 123 1.26 -5.54 -5.25
C THR A 123 2.40 -4.68 -4.74
N LEU A 124 2.17 -3.37 -4.53
CA LEU A 124 3.19 -2.48 -3.96
C LEU A 124 3.66 -2.95 -2.58
N ILE A 125 2.74 -3.28 -1.67
CA ILE A 125 3.06 -3.78 -0.33
C ILE A 125 3.91 -5.05 -0.41
N THR A 126 3.54 -5.99 -1.29
CA THR A 126 4.29 -7.25 -1.46
C THR A 126 5.72 -6.96 -1.91
N ASP A 127 5.88 -6.14 -2.96
CA ASP A 127 7.19 -5.77 -3.49
C ASP A 127 8.05 -5.04 -2.44
N VAL A 128 7.47 -4.12 -1.67
CA VAL A 128 8.17 -3.41 -0.59
C VAL A 128 8.55 -4.37 0.54
N GLN A 129 7.63 -5.22 0.99
CA GLN A 129 7.88 -6.17 2.08
C GLN A 129 8.90 -7.25 1.73
N GLU A 130 9.12 -7.58 0.46
CA GLU A 130 10.22 -8.47 0.05
C GLU A 130 11.61 -7.84 0.27
N THR A 131 11.66 -6.52 0.43
CA THR A 131 12.88 -5.76 0.71
C THR A 131 13.04 -5.39 2.19
N CYS A 132 11.95 -5.49 2.95
CA CYS A 132 11.96 -5.56 4.41
C CYS A 132 12.39 -6.98 4.87
#